data_AF-A0A447P7F9-F1
#
_entry.id   AF-A0A447P7F9-F1
#
_cell.length_a   1.000
_cell.length_b   1.000
_cell.length_c   1.000
_cell.angle_alpha   90.00
_cell.angle_beta   90.00
_cell.angle_gamma   90.00
#
_symmetry.space_group_name_H-M   'P 1'
#
loop_
_entity.id
_entity.type
_entity.pdbx_description
1 polymer ?
#
loop_
_entity_poly.entity_id
_entity_poly.type
_entity_poly.pdbx_seq_one_letter_code
_entity_poly.pdbx_strand_id
1 'polypeptide(L)'
;MKLSRRSFMKANAVAAAAAAAGLSVPGVARAVVGQQEAIKWDKAPCRFCGTGCGVLVGTQQGRVVACQGDPDAPVNRGLNCIKGYFLPKIMYGKDRLTQPMLRMKDGSYHKDGEFTR
;
A
#
# COMPACT_ATOMS: atom_id res chain seq x y z
N MET A 1 -21.89 -10.44 1.77
CA MET A 1 -23.29 -10.02 1.45
C MET A 1 -23.24 -9.08 0.25
N LYS A 2 -23.88 -9.40 -0.88
CA LYS A 2 -23.91 -8.51 -2.06
C LYS A 2 -24.79 -7.29 -1.74
N LEU A 3 -24.22 -6.08 -1.76
CA LEU A 3 -24.98 -4.83 -1.62
C LEU A 3 -26.00 -4.71 -2.76
N SER A 4 -27.29 -4.62 -2.43
CA SER A 4 -28.33 -4.31 -3.42
C SER A 4 -28.51 -2.79 -3.55
N ARG A 5 -28.86 -2.30 -4.75
CA ARG A 5 -29.16 -0.88 -5.00
C ARG A 5 -30.19 -0.32 -4.00
N ARG A 6 -31.19 -1.13 -3.65
CA ARG A 6 -32.22 -0.79 -2.66
C ARG A 6 -31.64 -0.61 -1.26
N SER A 7 -30.75 -1.50 -0.83
CA SER A 7 -30.08 -1.42 0.48
C SER A 7 -29.20 -0.17 0.57
N PHE A 8 -28.52 0.19 -0.52
CA PHE A 8 -27.71 1.42 -0.60
C PHE A 8 -28.58 2.68 -0.50
N MET A 9 -29.70 2.74 -1.21
CA MET A 9 -30.62 3.88 -1.13
C MET A 9 -31.21 4.05 0.28
N LYS A 10 -31.58 2.96 0.95
CA LYS A 10 -32.09 3.00 2.33
C LYS A 10 -31.03 3.52 3.30
N ALA A 11 -29.78 3.06 3.17
CA ALA A 11 -28.69 3.52 4.03
C ALA A 11 -28.43 5.03 3.89
N ASN A 12 -28.43 5.55 2.65
CA ASN A 12 -28.26 6.99 2.41
C ASN A 12 -29.45 7.83 2.91
N ALA A 13 -30.69 7.34 2.75
CA ALA A 13 -31.86 8.03 3.27
C ALA A 13 -31.83 8.15 4.82
N VAL A 14 -31.46 7.06 5.51
CA VAL A 14 -31.27 7.06 6.96
C VAL A 14 -30.13 8.00 7.36
N ALA A 15 -29.02 7.99 6.63
CA ALA A 15 -27.87 8.88 6.86
C ALA A 15 -28.27 10.36 6.80
N ALA A 16 -28.97 10.74 5.72
CA ALA A 16 -29.38 12.13 5.47
C ALA A 16 -30.37 12.62 6.52
N ALA A 17 -31.37 11.80 6.87
CA ALA A 17 -32.35 12.14 7.89
C ALA A 17 -31.70 12.32 9.27
N ALA A 18 -30.79 11.42 9.65
CA ALA A 18 -30.11 11.51 10.93
C ALA A 18 -29.15 12.71 10.99
N ALA A 19 -28.44 13.01 9.90
CA ALA A 19 -27.59 14.21 9.81
C ALA A 19 -28.42 15.49 9.96
N ALA A 20 -29.58 15.57 9.29
CA ALA A 20 -30.50 16.71 9.44
C ALA A 20 -31.07 16.83 10.87
N ALA A 21 -31.25 15.71 11.55
CA ALA A 21 -31.72 15.66 12.93
C ALA A 21 -30.59 15.80 13.97
N GLY A 22 -29.31 15.87 13.56
CA GLY A 22 -28.17 15.91 14.48
C GLY A 22 -27.90 14.60 15.24
N LEU A 23 -28.46 13.48 14.78
CA LEU A 23 -28.27 12.16 15.37
C LEU A 23 -27.14 11.39 14.66
N SER A 24 -26.34 10.67 15.44
CA SER A 24 -25.39 9.70 14.90
C SER A 24 -26.08 8.34 14.71
N VAL A 25 -25.94 7.74 13.52
CA VAL A 25 -26.47 6.39 13.24
C VAL A 25 -25.32 5.38 13.26
N PRO A 26 -25.28 4.46 14.23
CA PRO A 26 -24.32 3.37 14.23
C PRO A 26 -24.47 2.51 12.98
N GLY A 27 -23.38 2.31 12.23
CA GLY A 27 -23.34 1.36 11.10
C GLY A 27 -23.51 1.94 9.69
N VAL A 28 -23.98 3.18 9.53
CA VAL A 28 -24.04 3.83 8.21
C VAL A 28 -22.64 4.13 7.66
N ALA A 29 -21.71 4.55 8.52
CA ALA A 29 -20.31 4.79 8.13
C ALA A 29 -19.61 3.53 7.57
N ARG A 30 -20.01 2.34 8.03
CA ARG A 30 -19.49 1.04 7.55
C ARG A 30 -20.01 0.65 6.17
N ALA A 31 -21.10 1.25 5.69
CA ALA A 31 -21.60 0.98 4.34
C ALA A 31 -20.84 1.77 3.25
N VAL A 32 -20.18 2.88 3.63
CA VAL A 32 -19.43 3.76 2.73
C VAL A 32 -17.96 3.37 2.65
N VAL A 33 -17.38 2.95 3.77
CA VAL A 33 -16.03 2.40 3.80
C VAL A 33 -16.17 0.90 3.60
N GLY A 34 -16.03 0.44 2.34
CA GLY A 34 -16.09 -1.00 2.01
C GLY A 34 -15.26 -1.85 2.98
N GLN A 35 -15.63 -3.12 3.17
CA GLN A 35 -14.91 -4.03 4.07
C GLN A 35 -13.41 -3.97 3.74
N GLN A 36 -12.63 -3.39 4.65
CA GLN A 36 -11.17 -3.36 4.52
C GLN A 36 -10.71 -4.82 4.59
N GLU A 37 -10.20 -5.34 3.48
CA GLU A 37 -9.58 -6.66 3.44
C GLU A 37 -8.48 -6.72 4.50
N ALA A 38 -8.38 -7.82 5.24
CA ALA A 38 -7.32 -7.97 6.24
C ALA A 38 -5.94 -7.87 5.59
N ILE A 39 -4.97 -7.31 6.32
CA ILE A 39 -3.57 -7.30 5.87
C ILE A 39 -3.03 -8.73 5.92
N LYS A 40 -2.57 -9.25 4.78
CA LYS A 40 -1.85 -10.53 4.69
C LYS A 40 -0.37 -10.29 4.97
N TRP A 41 0.22 -11.06 5.87
CA TRP A 41 1.63 -10.96 6.23
C TRP A 41 2.42 -12.12 5.64
N ASP A 42 3.46 -11.82 4.87
CA ASP A 42 4.37 -12.81 4.29
C ASP A 42 5.82 -12.48 4.68
N LYS A 43 6.64 -13.50 4.91
CA LYS A 43 8.06 -13.34 5.26
C LYS A 43 8.90 -13.01 4.02
N ALA A 44 9.83 -12.06 4.17
CA ALA A 44 10.77 -11.69 3.11
C ALA A 44 12.13 -11.25 3.69
N PRO A 45 13.21 -11.31 2.89
CA PRO A 45 14.47 -10.68 3.26
C PRO A 45 14.41 -9.15 3.04
N CYS A 46 14.94 -8.37 3.98
CA CYS A 46 15.19 -6.95 3.76
C CYS A 46 16.36 -6.77 2.79
N ARG A 47 16.14 -6.02 1.70
CA ARG A 47 17.14 -5.80 0.63
C ARG A 47 17.68 -4.37 0.58
N PHE A 48 17.52 -3.59 1.65
CA PHE A 48 18.04 -2.21 1.67
C PHE A 48 19.56 -2.14 1.86
N CYS A 49 20.13 -3.02 2.68
CA CYS A 49 21.57 -3.11 2.94
C CYS A 49 22.04 -4.58 2.97
N GLY A 50 23.32 -4.79 3.25
CA GLY A 50 23.95 -6.13 3.28
C GLY A 50 23.72 -6.97 4.54
N THR A 51 23.02 -6.47 5.57
CA THR A 51 22.88 -7.17 6.87
C THR A 51 22.03 -8.44 6.79
N GLY A 52 21.06 -8.50 5.86
CA GLY A 52 20.22 -9.69 5.68
C GLY A 52 19.11 -9.87 6.73
N CYS A 53 18.55 -8.78 7.27
CA CYS A 53 17.43 -8.85 8.22
C CYS A 53 16.20 -9.57 7.63
N GLY A 54 15.49 -10.34 8.45
CA GLY A 54 14.17 -10.90 8.12
C GLY A 54 13.05 -9.92 8.46
N VAL A 55 12.09 -9.78 7.56
CA VAL A 55 10.94 -8.88 7.72
C VAL A 55 9.64 -9.59 7.38
N LEU A 56 8.54 -9.11 7.96
CA LEU A 56 7.18 -9.43 7.55
C LEU A 56 6.64 -8.27 6.69
N VAL A 57 6.15 -8.61 5.50
CA VAL A 57 5.59 -7.68 4.53
C VAL A 57 4.08 -7.80 4.55
N GLY A 58 3.42 -6.70 4.93
CA GLY A 58 1.98 -6.61 4.98
C GLY A 58 1.42 -6.17 3.63
N THR A 59 0.62 -7.03 2.99
CA THR A 59 -0.07 -6.74 1.73
C THR A 59 -1.58 -6.60 1.92
N GLN A 60 -2.18 -5.66 1.21
CA GLN A 60 -3.62 -5.43 1.18
C GLN A 60 -3.99 -4.93 -0.23
N GLN A 61 -5.04 -5.51 -0.84
CA GLN A 61 -5.49 -5.12 -2.19
C GLN A 61 -4.35 -5.11 -3.23
N GLY A 62 -3.47 -6.11 -3.19
CA GLY A 62 -2.33 -6.23 -4.11
C GLY A 62 -1.21 -5.19 -3.92
N ARG A 63 -1.22 -4.44 -2.81
CA ARG A 63 -0.22 -3.42 -2.49
C ARG A 63 0.44 -3.72 -1.15
N VAL A 64 1.73 -3.39 -1.01
CA VAL A 64 2.40 -3.44 0.28
C VAL A 64 2.03 -2.18 1.07
N VAL A 65 1.46 -2.39 2.25
CA VAL A 65 0.98 -1.32 3.13
C VAL A 65 1.80 -1.20 4.41
N ALA A 66 2.54 -2.24 4.79
CA ALA A 66 3.35 -2.26 5.99
C ALA A 66 4.58 -3.16 5.87
N CYS A 67 5.61 -2.89 6.68
CA CYS A 67 6.79 -3.72 6.85
C CYS A 67 7.22 -3.65 8.31
N GLN A 68 7.50 -4.80 8.92
CA GLN A 68 8.00 -4.91 10.29
C GLN A 68 9.08 -5.99 10.37
N GLY A 69 9.88 -5.98 11.43
CA GLY A 69 10.86 -7.05 11.65
C GLY A 69 10.15 -8.36 11.97
N ASP A 70 10.69 -9.46 11.45
CA ASP A 70 10.22 -10.81 11.81
C ASP A 70 10.82 -11.20 13.18
N PRO A 71 9.99 -11.42 14.23
CA PRO A 71 10.46 -11.84 15.55
C PRO A 71 11.29 -13.12 15.51
N ASP A 72 10.98 -14.02 14.58
CA ASP A 72 11.64 -15.32 14.43
C ASP A 72 12.91 -15.25 13.58
N ALA A 73 13.26 -14.07 13.04
CA ALA A 73 14.47 -13.90 12.25
C ALA A 73 15.72 -13.89 13.14
N PRO A 74 16.72 -14.74 12.89
CA PRO A 74 17.89 -14.87 13.76
C PRO A 74 18.78 -13.62 13.77
N VAL A 75 18.78 -12.87 12.67
CA VAL A 75 19.64 -11.69 12.46
C VAL A 75 19.17 -10.49 13.27
N ASN A 76 17.88 -10.18 13.22
CA ASN A 76 17.33 -8.93 13.75
C ASN A 76 16.24 -9.12 14.83
N ARG A 77 15.75 -10.35 15.04
CA ARG A 77 14.86 -10.73 16.16
C ARG A 77 13.67 -9.77 16.35
N GLY A 78 12.98 -9.43 15.26
CA GLY A 78 11.84 -8.52 15.27
C GLY A 78 12.16 -7.03 15.21
N LEU A 79 13.42 -6.63 15.42
CA LEU A 79 13.82 -5.23 15.31
C LEU A 79 14.08 -4.86 13.84
N ASN A 80 13.60 -3.69 13.43
CA ASN A 80 13.86 -3.16 12.10
C ASN A 80 14.48 -1.77 12.22
N CYS A 81 15.40 -1.41 11.32
CA CYS A 81 15.97 -0.07 11.31
C CYS A 81 15.04 0.89 10.54
N ILE A 82 15.27 2.20 10.67
CA ILE A 82 14.47 3.23 9.99
C ILE A 82 14.38 3.02 8.47
N LYS A 83 15.48 2.55 7.86
CA LYS A 83 15.56 2.23 6.44
C LYS A 83 14.63 1.08 6.06
N GLY A 84 14.59 0.03 6.88
CA GLY A 84 13.74 -1.14 6.66
C GLY A 84 12.25 -0.86 6.87
N TYR A 85 11.90 -0.04 7.87
CA TYR A 85 10.51 0.34 8.12
C TYR A 85 9.90 1.11 6.95
N PHE A 86 10.69 2.00 6.33
CA PHE A 86 10.21 2.82 5.21
C PHE A 86 10.53 2.24 3.83
N LEU A 87 11.20 1.09 3.76
CA LEU A 87 11.55 0.42 2.50
C LEU A 87 10.35 0.28 1.54
N PRO A 88 9.13 -0.11 1.97
CA PRO A 88 8.01 -0.27 1.03
C PRO A 88 7.66 1.00 0.23
N LYS A 89 7.99 2.19 0.74
CA LYS A 89 7.68 3.46 0.06
C LYS A 89 8.39 3.59 -1.29
N ILE A 90 9.55 2.97 -1.48
CA ILE A 90 10.30 3.06 -2.76
C ILE A 90 9.49 2.47 -3.92
N MET A 91 8.57 1.54 -3.63
CA MET A 91 7.71 0.96 -4.66
C MET A 91 6.70 1.95 -5.22
N TYR A 92 6.48 3.07 -4.55
CA TYR A 92 5.47 4.06 -4.89
C TYR A 92 6.06 5.48 -4.99
N GLY A 93 7.38 5.60 -5.05
CA GLY A 93 8.07 6.86 -5.29
C GLY A 93 7.68 7.45 -6.65
N LYS A 94 7.56 8.78 -6.72
CA LYS A 94 7.24 9.49 -7.97
C LYS A 94 8.34 9.31 -9.04
N ASP A 95 9.55 9.04 -8.58
CA ASP A 95 10.78 8.79 -9.33
C ASP A 95 11.01 7.31 -9.65
N ARG A 96 10.09 6.40 -9.28
CA ARG A 96 10.22 4.98 -9.60
C ARG A 96 10.15 4.77 -11.12
N LEU A 97 11.23 4.21 -11.66
CA LEU A 97 11.28 3.77 -13.06
C LEU A 97 10.29 2.62 -13.28
N THR A 98 9.33 2.84 -14.18
CA THR A 98 8.32 1.85 -14.59
C THR A 98 8.55 1.27 -15.97
N GLN A 99 9.53 1.82 -16.70
CA GLN A 99 9.90 1.45 -18.06
C GLN A 99 11.42 1.55 -18.22
N PRO A 100 12.02 0.75 -19.11
CA PRO A 100 13.43 0.91 -19.48
C PRO A 100 13.71 2.32 -20.03
N MET A 101 14.94 2.80 -19.85
CA MET A 101 15.43 4.06 -20.43
C MET A 101 16.69 3.78 -21.25
N LEU A 102 16.85 4.47 -22.38
CA LEU A 102 18.04 4.35 -23.22
C LEU A 102 18.94 5.56 -23.03
N ARG A 103 20.25 5.30 -23.06
CA ARG A 103 21.25 6.36 -23.05
C ARG A 103 21.27 7.03 -24.42
N MET A 104 21.13 8.35 -24.43
CA MET A 104 21.13 9.18 -25.62
C MET A 104 22.54 9.67 -25.93
N LYS A 105 22.74 10.24 -27.14
CA LYS A 105 24.05 10.77 -27.58
C LYS A 105 24.57 11.90 -26.69
N ASP A 106 23.69 12.67 -26.06
CA ASP A 106 24.03 13.73 -25.09
C ASP A 106 24.37 13.18 -23.68
N GLY A 107 24.33 11.86 -23.49
CA GLY A 107 24.63 11.20 -22.22
C GLY A 107 23.46 11.14 -21.23
N SER A 108 22.32 11.75 -21.56
CA SER A 108 21.09 11.66 -20.78
C SER A 108 20.38 10.31 -20.98
N TYR A 109 19.53 9.92 -20.02
CA TYR A 109 18.65 8.76 -20.15
C TYR A 109 17.23 9.22 -20.43
N HIS A 110 16.75 8.96 -21.64
CA HIS A 110 15.41 9.35 -22.07
C HIS A 110 14.71 8.24 -22.85
N LYS A 111 13.43 8.46 -23.14
CA LYS A 111 12.62 7.57 -23.98
C LYS A 111 12.61 8.03 -25.44
N ASP A 112 12.68 9.33 -25.64
CA ASP A 112 12.53 9.98 -26.93
C ASP A 112 13.90 10.56 -27.34
N GLY A 113 14.44 10.14 -28.49
CA GLY A 113 15.71 10.66 -28.99
C GLY A 113 16.44 9.71 -29.94
N GLU A 114 17.58 10.17 -30.46
CA GLU A 114 18.49 9.35 -31.27
C GLU A 114 19.36 8.48 -30.36
N PHE A 115 19.06 7.18 -30.35
CA PHE A 115 19.79 6.20 -29.56
C PHE A 115 21.25 6.07 -30.00
N THR A 116 22.18 5.97 -29.04
CA THR A 116 23.55 5.53 -29.33
C THR A 116 23.52 4.06 -29.71
N ARG A 117 23.90 3.74 -30.95
CA ARG A 117 24.27 2.37 -31.34
C ARG A 117 25.61 2.00 -30.72
#